data_AF-A2BJ45-F1
#
_entry.id   AF-A2BJ45-F1
#
_cell.length_a   1.000
_cell.length_b   1.000
_cell.length_c   1.000
_cell.angle_alpha   90.00
_cell.angle_beta   90.00
_cell.angle_gamma   90.00
#
_symmetry.space_group_name_H-M   'P 1'
#
loop_
_entity.id
_entity.type
_entity.pdbx_description
1 polymer ?
#
loop_
_entity_poly.entity_id
_entity_poly.type
_entity_poly.pdbx_seq_one_letter_code
_entity_poly.pdbx_strand_id
1 'polypeptide(L)'
;MGCVELAPGEGLWVSGPARVEVSSGELLASGYTIAAGGEALVRGVRGFTFYATTASRVCVSLGAGASMNRVSEGYDVALSWLKLGEELARSGVHRVLVVGPVESGKSTLTAWLRNILGACVVEADVGQNELGTPAMVSYAPFDGAKLVLEDAGAVGGFFVGHVSAERAAELVVAATARAAMRCGGQRIVVDTDGYVQGRGVVYKAALAETLNVDVVISLDQGLAKALRARGLEVVEAPQPRLRRERSRHDRRVFRQRLYTRLFAEARTLVLRDVDIVNLCNYSVEGDNVIYDCAGKLIVESRRKPQQGFWLRPGWARGLLAGLHTRDGDVLAFVESFNPVEPRLVVKVGRDIEPNAVHGVTLGWVRLGDNYVEQEHLPVDVYPLAVLRSKQVRRR
;
A
#
# COMPACT_ATOMS: atom_id res chain seq x y z
N MET A 1 18.69 -12.67 27.04
CA MET A 1 19.63 -11.72 26.41
C MET A 1 20.90 -12.49 26.07
N GLY A 2 21.30 -12.52 24.79
CA GLY A 2 22.55 -13.15 24.35
C GLY A 2 23.37 -12.15 23.56
N CYS A 3 24.68 -12.06 23.84
CA CYS A 3 25.57 -11.15 23.13
C CYS A 3 26.46 -11.90 22.13
N VAL A 4 26.74 -11.27 20.99
CA VAL A 4 27.44 -11.85 19.85
C VAL A 4 28.48 -10.84 19.36
N GLU A 5 29.72 -11.31 19.16
CA GLU A 5 30.78 -10.54 18.51
C GLU A 5 30.69 -10.72 16.99
N LEU A 6 30.65 -9.61 16.24
CA LEU A 6 30.59 -9.58 14.79
C LEU A 6 31.82 -8.87 14.23
N ALA A 7 32.50 -9.50 13.27
CA ALA A 7 33.54 -8.84 12.50
C ALA A 7 32.92 -7.92 11.42
N PRO A 8 33.65 -6.92 10.90
CA PRO A 8 33.17 -6.10 9.78
C PRO A 8 32.68 -6.96 8.60
N GLY A 9 31.46 -6.70 8.14
CA GLY A 9 30.78 -7.43 7.08
C GLY A 9 30.01 -8.68 7.51
N GLU A 10 30.17 -9.15 8.76
CA GLU A 10 29.28 -10.15 9.32
C GLU A 10 27.92 -9.54 9.67
N GLY A 11 26.86 -10.31 9.47
CA GLY A 11 25.49 -9.93 9.80
C GLY A 11 24.87 -10.79 10.88
N LEU A 12 23.90 -10.22 11.57
CA LEU A 12 22.99 -10.92 12.45
C LEU A 12 21.57 -10.73 11.93
N TRP A 13 20.95 -11.80 11.45
CA TRP A 13 19.53 -11.81 11.15
C TRP A 13 18.75 -12.03 12.43
N VAL A 14 17.76 -11.18 12.70
CA VAL A 14 16.93 -11.22 13.91
C VAL A 14 15.46 -11.12 13.50
N SER A 15 14.65 -12.08 13.92
CA SER A 15 13.19 -12.03 13.87
C SER A 15 12.60 -11.59 15.20
N GLY A 16 11.47 -10.89 15.16
CA GLY A 16 10.86 -10.33 16.35
C GLY A 16 9.71 -11.17 16.94
N PRO A 17 9.13 -10.69 18.06
CA PRO A 17 9.49 -9.44 18.74
C PRO A 17 10.88 -9.54 19.41
N ALA A 18 11.77 -8.59 19.14
CA ALA A 18 13.12 -8.58 19.68
C ALA A 18 13.68 -7.16 19.84
N ARG A 19 14.64 -6.99 20.75
CA ARG A 19 15.48 -5.79 20.86
C ARG A 19 16.92 -6.14 20.53
N VAL A 20 17.55 -5.32 19.69
CA VAL A 20 18.96 -5.42 19.29
C VAL A 20 19.69 -4.19 19.82
N GLU A 21 20.62 -4.38 20.75
CA GLU A 21 21.40 -3.33 21.41
C GLU A 21 22.87 -3.43 20.98
N VAL A 22 23.49 -2.30 20.63
CA VAL A 22 24.90 -2.25 20.25
C VAL A 22 25.72 -1.82 21.46
N SER A 23 26.48 -2.74 22.04
CA SER A 23 27.33 -2.44 23.21
C SER A 23 28.66 -1.79 22.83
N SER A 24 29.22 -2.16 21.68
CA SER A 24 30.39 -1.52 21.06
C SER A 24 30.32 -1.68 19.53
N GLY A 25 30.99 -0.77 18.81
CA GLY A 25 31.00 -0.76 17.34
C GLY A 25 29.74 -0.14 16.72
N GLU A 26 29.45 -0.54 15.48
CA GLU A 26 28.39 0.04 14.63
C GLU A 26 27.73 -1.01 13.75
N LEU A 27 26.39 -1.02 13.74
CA LEU A 27 25.58 -1.86 12.86
C LEU A 27 24.84 -1.03 11.81
N LEU A 28 24.79 -1.52 10.57
CA LEU A 28 23.98 -1.00 9.48
C LEU A 28 22.72 -1.87 9.32
N ALA A 29 21.55 -1.25 9.35
CA ALA A 29 20.27 -1.89 9.06
C ALA A 29 19.31 -0.89 8.41
N SER A 30 18.56 -1.33 7.41
CA SER A 30 17.55 -0.49 6.74
C SER A 30 18.03 0.92 6.35
N GLY A 31 19.29 1.09 5.93
CA GLY A 31 19.83 2.38 5.49
C GLY A 31 20.19 3.37 6.60
N TYR A 32 20.30 2.92 7.85
CA TYR A 32 20.83 3.75 8.94
C TYR A 32 21.79 2.98 9.85
N THR A 33 22.66 3.73 10.54
CA THR A 33 23.65 3.19 11.46
C THR A 33 23.15 3.23 12.90
N ILE A 34 23.36 2.14 13.63
CA ILE A 34 23.15 2.00 15.07
C ILE A 34 24.52 1.92 15.71
N ALA A 35 24.96 3.01 16.33
CA ALA A 35 26.25 3.09 17.02
C ALA A 35 26.16 2.55 18.47
N ALA A 36 27.31 2.41 19.13
CA ALA A 36 27.40 1.99 20.52
C ALA A 36 26.47 2.81 21.45
N GLY A 37 25.73 2.10 22.31
CA GLY A 37 24.68 2.65 23.16
C GLY A 37 23.30 2.77 22.49
N GLY A 38 23.23 2.60 21.16
CA GLY A 38 21.99 2.60 20.41
C GLY A 38 21.26 1.25 20.43
N GLU A 39 19.97 1.29 20.08
CA GLU A 39 19.12 0.10 19.95
C GLU A 39 18.21 0.15 18.72
N ALA A 40 17.75 -1.02 18.29
CA ALA A 40 16.65 -1.18 17.35
C ALA A 40 15.63 -2.20 17.87
N LEU A 41 14.35 -1.89 17.65
CA LEU A 41 13.22 -2.75 18.01
C LEU A 41 12.73 -3.48 16.76
N VAL A 42 12.86 -4.80 16.74
CA VAL A 42 12.27 -5.66 15.72
C VAL A 42 10.85 -5.97 16.14
N ARG A 43 9.88 -5.29 15.52
CA ARG A 43 8.44 -5.43 15.83
C ARG A 43 7.82 -6.54 14.98
N GLY A 44 7.05 -7.41 15.63
CA GLY A 44 6.34 -8.52 14.96
C GLY A 44 7.25 -9.64 14.46
N VAL A 45 6.72 -10.55 13.64
CA VAL A 45 7.42 -11.78 13.21
C VAL A 45 8.34 -11.60 12.00
N ARG A 46 8.53 -10.37 11.51
CA ARG A 46 9.44 -10.09 10.38
C ARG A 46 10.88 -10.13 10.88
N GLY A 47 11.77 -10.66 10.04
CA GLY A 47 13.21 -10.65 10.30
C GLY A 47 13.94 -9.54 9.56
N PHE A 48 14.99 -9.01 10.18
CA PHE A 48 15.89 -8.00 9.63
C PHE A 48 17.33 -8.42 9.83
N THR A 49 18.19 -8.06 8.89
CA THR A 49 19.63 -8.29 9.01
C THR A 49 20.33 -7.00 9.45
N PHE A 50 21.15 -7.12 10.48
CA PHE A 50 22.01 -6.07 11.00
C PHE A 50 23.44 -6.42 10.66
N TYR A 51 24.09 -5.64 9.80
CA TYR A 51 25.47 -5.89 9.38
C TYR A 51 26.44 -5.04 10.18
N ALA A 52 27.49 -5.65 10.72
CA ALA A 52 28.54 -4.92 11.41
C ALA A 52 29.40 -4.15 10.40
N THR A 53 29.51 -2.84 10.56
CA THR A 53 30.39 -2.00 9.72
C THR A 53 31.78 -1.87 10.33
N THR A 54 31.87 -1.98 11.66
CA THR A 54 33.11 -2.14 12.43
C THR A 54 33.05 -3.44 13.24
N ALA A 55 34.16 -3.85 13.85
CA ALA A 55 34.10 -4.90 14.87
C ALA A 55 33.12 -4.45 15.98
N SER A 56 32.10 -5.28 16.25
CA SER A 56 30.93 -4.87 17.04
C SER A 56 30.46 -5.97 17.98
N ARG A 57 30.09 -5.59 19.20
CA ARG A 57 29.44 -6.48 20.18
C ARG A 57 27.96 -6.13 20.29
N VAL A 58 27.12 -7.08 19.90
CA VAL A 58 25.67 -6.88 19.81
C VAL A 58 24.96 -7.76 20.82
N CYS A 59 24.08 -7.18 21.64
CA CYS A 59 23.27 -7.92 22.61
C CYS A 59 21.81 -7.96 22.15
N VAL A 60 21.24 -9.15 22.07
CA VAL A 60 19.87 -9.37 21.58
C VAL A 60 18.99 -9.94 22.69
N SER A 61 17.84 -9.30 22.89
CA SER A 61 16.77 -9.79 23.74
C SER A 61 15.63 -10.30 22.87
N LEU A 62 15.45 -11.62 22.84
CA LEU A 62 14.43 -12.31 22.05
C LEU A 62 13.14 -12.47 22.86
N GLY A 63 12.00 -12.10 22.27
CA GLY A 63 10.67 -12.38 22.79
C GLY A 63 10.12 -13.72 22.30
N ALA A 64 8.84 -13.97 22.56
CA ALA A 64 8.19 -15.25 22.21
C ALA A 64 8.21 -15.50 20.69
N GLY A 65 8.75 -16.66 20.27
CA GLY A 65 8.84 -17.06 18.87
C GLY A 65 9.92 -16.35 18.04
N ALA A 66 10.67 -15.42 18.65
CA ALA A 66 11.78 -14.72 18.02
C ALA A 66 13.01 -15.64 17.91
N SER A 67 13.80 -15.45 16.86
CA SER A 67 15.06 -16.16 16.66
C SER A 67 16.12 -15.25 16.04
N MET A 68 17.39 -15.60 16.24
CA MET A 68 18.51 -14.92 15.61
C MET A 68 19.48 -15.93 14.98
N ASN A 69 20.08 -15.55 13.85
CA ASN A 69 21.07 -16.36 13.14
C ASN A 69 22.18 -15.44 12.61
N ARG A 70 23.45 -15.89 12.71
CA ARG A 70 24.54 -15.22 11.98
C ARG A 70 24.34 -15.43 10.48
N VAL A 71 24.62 -14.40 9.69
CA VAL A 71 24.54 -14.42 8.23
C VAL A 71 25.75 -13.69 7.66
N SER A 72 26.32 -14.21 6.58
CA SER A 72 27.47 -13.58 5.91
C SER A 72 27.11 -13.06 4.52
N GLU A 73 25.96 -13.48 3.98
CA GLU A 73 25.48 -13.08 2.67
C GLU A 73 24.75 -11.73 2.70
N GLY A 74 24.81 -11.00 1.58
CA GLY A 74 23.99 -9.81 1.33
C GLY A 74 24.60 -8.49 1.81
N TYR A 75 25.75 -8.51 2.50
CA TYR A 75 26.44 -7.28 2.89
C TYR A 75 26.87 -6.43 1.68
N ASP A 76 27.24 -7.08 0.57
CA ASP A 76 27.53 -6.43 -0.71
C ASP A 76 26.33 -5.66 -1.28
N VAL A 77 25.13 -6.24 -1.18
CA VAL A 77 23.87 -5.58 -1.59
C VAL A 77 23.56 -4.40 -0.67
N ALA A 78 23.72 -4.58 0.64
CA ALA A 78 23.53 -3.53 1.64
C ALA A 78 24.45 -2.33 1.39
N LEU A 79 25.74 -2.57 1.14
CA LEU A 79 26.71 -1.52 0.79
C LEU A 79 26.37 -0.85 -0.55
N SER A 80 25.89 -1.62 -1.54
CA SER A 80 25.47 -1.07 -2.83
C SER A 80 24.28 -0.13 -2.68
N TRP A 81 23.30 -0.48 -1.85
CA TRP A 81 22.16 0.37 -1.55
C TRP A 81 22.54 1.59 -0.71
N LEU A 82 23.46 1.45 0.25
CA LEU A 82 24.00 2.58 1.01
C LEU A 82 24.67 3.59 0.08
N LYS A 83 25.59 3.13 -0.77
CA LYS A 83 26.29 3.96 -1.74
C LYS A 83 25.33 4.68 -2.68
N LEU A 84 24.33 3.96 -3.20
CA LEU A 84 23.27 4.54 -4.04
C LEU A 84 22.54 5.68 -3.29
N GLY A 85 22.08 5.44 -2.06
CA GLY A 85 21.38 6.46 -1.29
C GLY A 85 22.24 7.69 -1.00
N GLU A 86 23.52 7.51 -0.69
CA GLU A 86 24.45 8.62 -0.47
C GLU A 86 24.73 9.43 -1.74
N GLU A 87 24.85 8.77 -2.91
CA GLU A 87 25.00 9.44 -4.20
C GLU A 87 23.77 10.29 -4.53
N LEU A 88 22.56 9.75 -4.30
CA LEU A 88 21.30 10.48 -4.46
C LEU A 88 21.19 11.66 -3.47
N ALA A 89 21.66 11.49 -2.23
CA ALA A 89 21.68 12.57 -1.24
C ALA A 89 22.57 13.74 -1.69
N ARG A 90 23.73 13.43 -2.30
CA ARG A 90 24.71 14.41 -2.79
C ARG A 90 24.28 15.09 -4.09
N SER A 91 23.54 14.41 -4.97
CA SER A 91 23.13 14.95 -6.27
C SER A 91 21.95 15.92 -6.22
N GLY A 92 21.35 16.13 -5.05
CA GLY A 92 20.21 17.03 -4.90
C GLY A 92 18.88 16.44 -5.41
N VAL A 93 18.85 15.14 -5.74
CA VAL A 93 17.62 14.42 -6.11
C VAL A 93 16.56 14.60 -5.03
N HIS A 94 15.35 14.90 -5.48
CA HIS A 94 14.20 15.20 -4.64
C HIS A 94 13.12 14.13 -4.73
N ARG A 95 12.90 13.54 -5.92
CA ARG A 95 11.81 12.61 -6.20
C ARG A 95 12.32 11.32 -6.80
N VAL A 96 12.19 10.24 -6.04
CA VAL A 96 12.68 8.90 -6.39
C VAL A 96 11.50 7.94 -6.53
N LEU A 97 11.47 7.19 -7.63
CA LEU A 97 10.49 6.11 -7.85
C LEU A 97 11.18 4.75 -7.84
N VAL A 98 10.73 3.83 -6.98
CA VAL A 98 11.31 2.48 -6.90
C VAL A 98 10.42 1.48 -7.66
N VAL A 99 11.00 0.79 -8.65
CA VAL A 99 10.28 -0.12 -9.55
C VAL A 99 10.98 -1.48 -9.69
N GLY A 100 10.22 -2.48 -10.11
CA GLY A 100 10.70 -3.86 -10.25
C GLY A 100 9.60 -4.91 -10.03
N PRO A 101 9.84 -6.17 -10.41
CA PRO A 101 8.87 -7.26 -10.31
C PRO A 101 8.52 -7.56 -8.87
N VAL A 102 7.50 -8.39 -8.67
CA VAL A 102 7.12 -8.83 -7.32
C VAL A 102 8.31 -9.51 -6.64
N GLU A 103 8.50 -9.26 -5.34
CA GLU A 103 9.56 -9.87 -4.51
C GLU A 103 10.99 -9.55 -4.96
N SER A 104 11.18 -8.41 -5.64
CA SER A 104 12.51 -7.88 -5.99
C SER A 104 13.20 -7.10 -4.87
N GLY A 105 12.53 -6.87 -3.74
CA GLY A 105 13.06 -6.07 -2.62
C GLY A 105 12.70 -4.57 -2.65
N LYS A 106 11.75 -4.13 -3.50
CA LYS A 106 11.33 -2.72 -3.62
C LYS A 106 11.03 -2.06 -2.27
N SER A 107 10.08 -2.58 -1.51
CA SER A 107 9.68 -1.98 -0.23
C SER A 107 10.82 -1.92 0.79
N THR A 108 11.75 -2.89 0.76
CA THR A 108 12.98 -2.83 1.58
C THR A 108 13.90 -1.71 1.10
N LEU A 109 14.20 -1.64 -0.19
CA LEU A 109 15.03 -0.57 -0.76
C LEU A 109 14.39 0.82 -0.54
N THR A 110 13.06 0.92 -0.64
CA THR A 110 12.31 2.15 -0.33
C THR A 110 12.51 2.55 1.13
N ALA A 111 12.49 1.61 2.09
CA ALA A 111 12.81 1.90 3.49
C ALA A 111 14.26 2.38 3.68
N TRP A 112 15.22 1.77 2.97
CA TRP A 112 16.62 2.21 2.97
C TRP A 112 16.75 3.66 2.46
N LEU A 113 16.21 3.93 1.26
CA LEU A 113 16.29 5.26 0.65
C LEU A 113 15.55 6.32 1.48
N ARG A 114 14.40 5.98 2.08
CA ARG A 114 13.69 6.86 3.00
C ARG A 114 14.60 7.33 4.14
N ASN A 115 15.29 6.39 4.79
CA ASN A 115 16.14 6.69 5.94
C ASN A 115 17.40 7.48 5.55
N ILE A 116 18.06 7.11 4.44
CA ILE A 116 19.27 7.79 3.97
C ILE A 116 18.97 9.23 3.52
N LEU A 117 17.86 9.43 2.80
CA LEU A 117 17.51 10.72 2.21
C LEU A 117 16.76 11.66 3.17
N GLY A 118 16.29 11.15 4.32
CA GLY A 118 15.36 11.86 5.19
C GLY A 118 14.05 12.18 4.46
N ALA A 119 13.54 11.24 3.67
CA ALA A 119 12.45 11.48 2.72
C ALA A 119 11.08 11.10 3.28
N CYS A 120 10.06 11.83 2.84
CA CYS A 120 8.69 11.37 2.90
C CYS A 120 8.54 10.12 2.02
N VAL A 121 7.80 9.12 2.49
CA VAL A 121 7.49 7.92 1.71
C VAL A 121 6.07 7.98 1.19
N VAL A 122 5.88 7.56 -0.07
CA VAL A 122 4.57 7.29 -0.65
C VAL A 122 4.51 5.81 -1.04
N GLU A 123 3.56 5.08 -0.49
CA GLU A 123 3.33 3.66 -0.78
C GLU A 123 2.19 3.52 -1.80
N ALA A 124 2.55 3.23 -3.05
CA ALA A 124 1.64 3.09 -4.18
C ALA A 124 1.29 1.62 -4.53
N ASP A 125 1.80 0.62 -3.80
CA ASP A 125 1.31 -0.76 -3.91
C ASP A 125 -0.05 -0.92 -3.24
N VAL A 126 -1.11 -0.66 -4.01
CA VAL A 126 -2.50 -0.84 -3.56
C VAL A 126 -2.87 -2.28 -3.17
N GLY A 127 -2.06 -3.26 -3.56
CA GLY A 127 -2.26 -4.67 -3.21
C GLY A 127 -1.57 -5.07 -1.90
N GLN A 128 -0.45 -4.45 -1.56
CA GLN A 128 0.38 -4.74 -0.38
C GLN A 128 0.88 -3.48 0.30
N ASN A 129 -0.02 -2.54 0.56
CA ASN A 129 0.31 -1.29 1.23
C ASN A 129 0.64 -1.57 2.71
N GLU A 130 1.92 -1.75 3.03
CA GLU A 130 2.41 -2.01 4.40
C GLU A 130 2.42 -0.73 5.25
N LEU A 131 2.50 0.44 4.61
CA LEU A 131 2.48 1.74 5.29
C LEU A 131 1.08 2.10 5.82
N GLY A 132 0.05 1.78 5.04
CA GLY A 132 -1.35 2.06 5.35
C GLY A 132 -2.21 0.81 5.19
N THR A 133 -3.19 0.87 4.28
CA THR A 133 -4.13 -0.25 4.06
C THR A 133 -4.31 -0.56 2.58
N PRO A 134 -4.67 -1.80 2.20
CA PRO A 134 -4.85 -2.14 0.79
C PRO A 134 -6.01 -1.35 0.16
N ALA A 135 -5.99 -1.21 -1.16
CA ALA A 135 -6.86 -0.33 -1.95
C ALA A 135 -6.68 1.18 -1.70
N MET A 136 -5.63 1.57 -0.99
CA MET A 136 -5.20 2.95 -0.78
C MET A 136 -3.79 3.17 -1.36
N VAL A 137 -3.51 4.41 -1.74
CA VAL A 137 -2.14 4.95 -1.76
C VAL A 137 -1.94 5.73 -0.48
N SER A 138 -0.85 5.48 0.23
CA SER A 138 -0.61 6.04 1.57
C SER A 138 0.68 6.87 1.58
N TYR A 139 0.79 7.82 2.49
CA TYR A 139 2.02 8.59 2.66
C TYR A 139 2.37 8.82 4.13
N ALA A 140 3.67 8.99 4.38
CA ALA A 140 4.21 9.35 5.68
C ALA A 140 5.43 10.28 5.52
N PRO A 141 5.37 11.51 6.05
CA PRO A 141 6.53 12.39 6.22
C PRO A 141 7.70 11.69 6.93
N PHE A 142 8.90 12.23 6.76
CA PHE A 142 10.05 11.74 7.52
C PHE A 142 9.95 12.20 8.98
N ASP A 143 9.95 11.24 9.90
CA ASP A 143 9.87 11.44 11.35
C ASP A 143 11.04 10.78 12.10
N GLY A 144 12.07 10.35 11.36
CA GLY A 144 13.19 9.57 11.87
C GLY A 144 13.30 8.19 11.21
N ALA A 145 14.43 7.52 11.44
CA ALA A 145 14.73 6.25 10.81
C ALA A 145 13.85 5.10 11.34
N LYS A 146 13.43 4.20 10.44
CA LYS A 146 12.60 3.02 10.77
C LYS A 146 13.13 1.76 10.08
N LEU A 147 13.00 0.59 10.71
CA LEU A 147 13.42 -0.68 10.09
C LEU A 147 12.58 -1.04 8.86
N VAL A 148 11.29 -0.70 8.86
CA VAL A 148 10.34 -1.02 7.79
C VAL A 148 9.32 0.10 7.61
N LEU A 149 8.70 0.18 6.43
CA LEU A 149 7.67 1.17 6.13
C LEU A 149 6.46 1.10 7.08
N GLU A 150 6.07 -0.10 7.53
CA GLU A 150 4.96 -0.29 8.50
C GLU A 150 5.20 0.50 9.80
N ASP A 151 6.46 0.64 10.25
CA ASP A 151 6.81 1.36 11.48
C ASP A 151 6.78 2.90 11.32
N ALA A 152 6.76 3.40 10.09
CA ALA A 152 6.59 4.83 9.84
C ALA A 152 5.14 5.28 10.09
N GLY A 153 4.17 4.40 9.81
CA GLY A 153 2.74 4.66 9.95
C GLY A 153 2.22 5.73 8.99
N ALA A 154 1.22 5.40 8.18
CA ALA A 154 0.60 6.39 7.29
C ALA A 154 0.00 7.56 8.09
N VAL A 155 0.34 8.80 7.71
CA VAL A 155 -0.34 10.02 8.19
C VAL A 155 -1.69 10.19 7.47
N GLY A 156 -1.76 9.76 6.22
CA GLY A 156 -2.98 9.77 5.43
C GLY A 156 -2.85 8.97 4.15
N GLY A 157 -3.90 8.99 3.34
CA GLY A 157 -3.92 8.30 2.06
C GLY A 157 -5.07 8.73 1.18
N PHE A 158 -5.08 8.17 -0.03
CA PHE A 158 -6.08 8.42 -1.06
C PHE A 158 -6.62 7.09 -1.56
N PHE A 159 -7.93 7.00 -1.66
CA PHE A 159 -8.62 5.76 -1.99
C PHE A 159 -8.54 5.50 -3.49
N VAL A 160 -8.10 4.28 -3.82
CA VAL A 160 -8.08 3.75 -5.19
C VAL A 160 -9.25 2.79 -5.40
N GLY A 161 -9.67 2.08 -4.34
CA GLY A 161 -10.82 1.18 -4.38
C GLY A 161 -10.58 -0.16 -5.07
N HIS A 162 -9.36 -0.46 -5.51
CA HIS A 162 -8.98 -1.77 -6.03
C HIS A 162 -7.59 -2.18 -5.54
N VAL A 163 -7.37 -3.49 -5.32
CA VAL A 163 -6.09 -4.08 -4.90
C VAL A 163 -5.18 -4.52 -6.07
N SER A 164 -5.41 -3.98 -7.27
CA SER A 164 -4.71 -4.38 -8.50
C SER A 164 -4.44 -3.15 -9.35
N ALA A 165 -3.17 -2.78 -9.47
CA ALA A 165 -2.74 -1.68 -10.34
C ALA A 165 -3.09 -1.92 -11.80
N GLU A 166 -3.08 -3.18 -12.26
CA GLU A 166 -3.52 -3.54 -13.62
C GLU A 166 -4.95 -3.07 -13.94
N ARG A 167 -5.85 -3.10 -12.94
CA ARG A 167 -7.26 -2.74 -13.11
C ARG A 167 -7.55 -1.27 -12.84
N ALA A 168 -6.69 -0.60 -12.08
CA ALA A 168 -6.94 0.74 -11.55
C ALA A 168 -5.76 1.69 -11.77
N ALA A 169 -4.97 1.48 -12.84
CA ALA A 169 -3.71 2.17 -13.07
C ALA A 169 -3.87 3.71 -13.02
N GLU A 170 -4.86 4.27 -13.70
CA GLU A 170 -5.12 5.72 -13.69
C GLU A 170 -5.46 6.26 -12.29
N LEU A 171 -6.21 5.48 -11.49
CA LEU A 171 -6.58 5.86 -10.14
C LEU A 171 -5.38 5.79 -9.19
N VAL A 172 -4.49 4.80 -9.37
CA VAL A 172 -3.23 4.74 -8.62
C VAL A 172 -2.37 5.95 -8.93
N VAL A 173 -2.16 6.27 -10.22
CA VAL A 173 -1.38 7.45 -10.64
C VAL A 173 -1.92 8.73 -10.01
N ALA A 174 -3.23 8.97 -10.09
CA ALA A 174 -3.87 10.14 -9.50
C ALA A 174 -3.75 10.18 -7.96
N ALA A 175 -3.93 9.03 -7.29
CA ALA A 175 -3.78 8.92 -5.84
C ALA A 175 -2.34 9.15 -5.38
N THR A 176 -1.34 8.64 -6.11
CA THR A 176 0.09 8.85 -5.84
C THR A 176 0.49 10.31 -6.02
N ALA A 177 -0.01 10.99 -7.06
CA ALA A 177 0.22 12.43 -7.23
C ALA A 177 -0.34 13.24 -6.05
N ARG A 178 -1.57 12.93 -5.62
CA ARG A 178 -2.18 13.56 -4.43
C ARG A 178 -1.39 13.28 -3.15
N ALA A 179 -0.92 12.05 -2.96
CA ALA A 179 -0.09 11.65 -1.82
C ALA A 179 1.24 12.39 -1.79
N ALA A 180 1.93 12.49 -2.92
CA ALA A 180 3.20 13.21 -3.05
C ALA A 180 3.06 14.70 -2.69
N MET A 181 1.96 15.35 -3.07
CA MET A 181 1.71 16.75 -2.69
C MET A 181 1.59 16.96 -1.17
N ARG A 182 1.19 15.92 -0.41
CA ARG A 182 1.06 15.99 1.05
C ARG A 182 2.40 15.86 1.78
N CYS A 183 3.50 15.53 1.09
CA CYS A 183 4.83 15.46 1.67
C CYS A 183 5.46 16.86 1.96
N GLY A 184 4.78 17.96 1.64
CA GLY A 184 5.13 19.30 2.13
C GLY A 184 6.52 19.79 1.70
N GLY A 185 6.97 19.45 0.48
CA GLY A 185 8.27 19.87 -0.04
C GLY A 185 9.48 19.06 0.44
N GLN A 186 9.28 18.05 1.29
CA GLN A 186 10.32 17.05 1.60
C GLN A 186 10.69 16.26 0.35
N ARG A 187 11.90 15.69 0.33
CA ARG A 187 12.24 14.64 -0.63
C ARG A 187 11.20 13.52 -0.55
N ILE A 188 10.93 12.86 -1.67
CA ILE A 188 9.92 11.81 -1.77
C ILE A 188 10.56 10.55 -2.34
N VAL A 189 10.33 9.42 -1.67
CA VAL A 189 10.61 8.09 -2.21
C VAL A 189 9.28 7.35 -2.36
N VAL A 190 9.02 6.85 -3.55
CA VAL A 190 7.75 6.19 -3.90
C VAL A 190 7.98 4.70 -4.06
N ASP A 191 7.38 3.89 -3.18
CA ASP A 191 7.29 2.43 -3.36
C ASP A 191 6.16 2.10 -4.33
N THR A 192 6.33 1.06 -5.13
CA THR A 192 5.33 0.69 -6.14
C THR A 192 5.04 -0.80 -6.16
N ASP A 193 3.91 -1.18 -6.75
CA ASP A 193 3.53 -2.57 -6.97
C ASP A 193 4.42 -3.29 -7.99
N GLY A 194 4.31 -4.62 -8.06
CA GLY A 194 5.09 -5.44 -9.01
C GLY A 194 4.55 -5.56 -10.43
N TYR A 195 3.59 -4.74 -10.87
CA TYR A 195 3.04 -4.79 -12.23
C TYR A 195 4.01 -4.19 -13.24
N VAL A 196 4.85 -5.06 -13.81
CA VAL A 196 5.91 -4.70 -14.76
C VAL A 196 5.74 -5.32 -16.15
N GLN A 197 4.77 -6.21 -16.32
CA GLN A 197 4.48 -6.89 -17.60
C GLN A 197 3.37 -6.18 -18.36
N GLY A 198 3.37 -6.31 -19.71
CA GLY A 198 2.32 -5.74 -20.56
C GLY A 198 2.20 -4.22 -20.39
N ARG A 199 1.00 -3.75 -20.02
CA ARG A 199 0.76 -2.31 -19.75
C ARG A 199 1.49 -1.80 -18.50
N GLY A 200 2.08 -2.68 -17.69
CA GLY A 200 2.84 -2.32 -16.49
C GLY A 200 3.97 -1.32 -16.76
N VAL A 201 4.73 -1.51 -17.84
CA VAL A 201 5.80 -0.57 -18.23
C VAL A 201 5.25 0.83 -18.49
N VAL A 202 4.15 0.93 -19.24
CA VAL A 202 3.50 2.21 -19.55
C VAL A 202 2.94 2.86 -18.27
N TYR A 203 2.37 2.07 -17.37
CA TYR A 203 1.90 2.53 -16.08
C TYR A 203 3.04 3.07 -15.18
N LYS A 204 4.18 2.37 -15.10
CA LYS A 204 5.34 2.87 -14.34
C LYS A 204 5.91 4.16 -14.93
N ALA A 205 5.92 4.28 -16.25
CA ALA A 205 6.30 5.52 -16.89
C ALA A 205 5.30 6.65 -16.62
N ALA A 206 3.99 6.39 -16.67
CA ALA A 206 2.97 7.37 -16.33
C ALA A 206 3.09 7.85 -14.88
N LEU A 207 3.42 6.96 -13.93
CA LEU A 207 3.75 7.34 -12.56
C LEU A 207 4.96 8.27 -12.50
N ALA A 208 6.07 7.90 -13.15
CA ALA A 208 7.29 8.69 -13.19
C ALA A 208 7.06 10.09 -13.78
N GLU A 209 6.38 10.15 -14.92
CA GLU A 209 6.06 11.38 -15.65
C GLU A 209 5.10 12.27 -14.85
N THR A 210 4.02 11.71 -14.28
CA THR A 210 3.04 12.49 -13.49
C THR A 210 3.67 13.11 -12.24
N LEU A 211 4.59 12.39 -11.62
CA LEU A 211 5.28 12.86 -10.42
C LEU A 211 6.47 13.77 -10.73
N ASN A 212 6.84 13.94 -12.01
CA ASN A 212 8.10 14.56 -12.43
C ASN A 212 9.27 14.04 -11.58
N VAL A 213 9.46 12.72 -11.60
CA VAL A 213 10.54 12.09 -10.82
C VAL A 213 11.90 12.48 -11.39
N ASP A 214 12.87 12.73 -10.50
CA ASP A 214 14.24 13.03 -10.93
C ASP A 214 14.93 11.74 -11.38
N VAL A 215 14.67 10.63 -10.69
CA VAL A 215 15.29 9.34 -11.00
C VAL A 215 14.37 8.17 -10.66
N VAL A 216 14.39 7.16 -11.51
CA VAL A 216 13.79 5.86 -11.26
C VAL A 216 14.87 4.87 -10.81
N ILE A 217 14.66 4.21 -9.68
CA ILE A 217 15.50 3.11 -9.22
C ILE A 217 14.85 1.79 -9.64
N SER A 218 15.47 1.11 -10.59
CA SER A 218 14.95 -0.16 -11.11
C SER A 218 15.70 -1.34 -10.51
N LEU A 219 14.93 -2.28 -9.95
CA LEU A 219 15.41 -3.60 -9.56
C LEU A 219 15.29 -4.61 -10.72
N ASP A 220 15.05 -4.18 -11.96
CA ASP A 220 14.94 -5.07 -13.13
C ASP A 220 15.55 -4.43 -14.38
N GLN A 221 16.45 -5.16 -15.04
CA GLN A 221 17.21 -4.65 -16.19
C GLN A 221 16.33 -4.40 -17.43
N GLY A 222 15.35 -5.28 -17.69
CA GLY A 222 14.45 -5.16 -18.82
C GLY A 222 13.54 -3.93 -18.68
N LEU A 223 12.97 -3.76 -17.49
CA LEU A 223 12.20 -2.57 -17.12
C LEU A 223 13.05 -1.31 -17.18
N ALA A 224 14.29 -1.35 -16.69
CA ALA A 224 15.21 -0.21 -16.74
C ALA A 224 15.44 0.25 -18.18
N LYS A 225 15.74 -0.70 -19.09
CA LYS A 225 15.91 -0.42 -20.52
C LYS A 225 14.66 0.21 -21.13
N ALA A 226 13.48 -0.34 -20.82
CA ALA A 226 12.22 0.17 -21.36
C ALA A 226 11.87 1.58 -20.87
N LEU A 227 12.16 1.88 -19.59
CA LEU A 227 11.94 3.21 -19.03
C LEU A 227 12.94 4.25 -19.56
N ARG A 228 14.22 3.88 -19.72
CA ARG A 228 15.21 4.74 -20.39
C ARG A 228 14.82 5.07 -21.83
N ALA A 229 14.23 4.12 -22.55
CA ALA A 229 13.73 4.35 -23.91
C ALA A 229 12.57 5.37 -23.96
N ARG A 230 11.95 5.71 -22.83
CA ARG A 230 10.98 6.81 -22.69
C ARG A 230 11.63 8.14 -22.26
N GLY A 231 12.95 8.20 -22.16
CA GLY A 231 13.68 9.40 -21.75
C GLY A 231 13.74 9.61 -20.23
N LEU A 232 13.38 8.62 -19.42
CA LEU A 232 13.50 8.71 -17.96
C LEU A 232 14.94 8.43 -17.52
N GLU A 233 15.40 9.16 -16.50
CA GLU A 233 16.65 8.83 -15.81
C GLU A 233 16.43 7.58 -14.96
N VAL A 234 17.26 6.54 -15.17
CA VAL A 234 17.11 5.25 -14.49
C VAL A 234 18.44 4.73 -14.00
N VAL A 235 18.51 4.46 -12.69
CA VAL A 235 19.61 3.76 -12.03
C VAL A 235 19.17 2.34 -11.69
N GLU A 236 20.04 1.37 -11.96
CA GLU A 236 19.79 -0.03 -11.63
C GLU A 236 20.32 -0.33 -10.23
N ALA A 237 19.51 -1.00 -9.42
CA ALA A 237 19.90 -1.47 -8.09
C ALA A 237 19.98 -3.00 -8.06
N PRO A 238 20.92 -3.58 -7.29
CA PRO A 238 20.96 -5.03 -7.09
C PRO A 238 19.73 -5.50 -6.30
N GLN A 239 19.24 -6.68 -6.64
CA GLN A 239 18.20 -7.35 -5.86
C GLN A 239 18.80 -8.10 -4.67
N PRO A 240 18.06 -8.25 -3.56
CA PRO A 240 18.51 -9.10 -2.46
C PRO A 240 18.56 -10.55 -2.90
N ARG A 241 19.60 -11.28 -2.45
CA ARG A 241 19.83 -12.69 -2.81
C ARG A 241 18.73 -13.62 -2.30
N LEU A 242 18.21 -13.34 -1.10
CA LEU A 242 17.12 -14.08 -0.48
C LEU A 242 15.79 -13.42 -0.82
N ARG A 243 14.99 -14.09 -1.66
CA ARG A 243 13.62 -13.68 -1.92
C ARG A 243 12.67 -14.42 -1.02
N ARG A 244 11.69 -13.69 -0.48
CA ARG A 244 10.55 -14.30 0.17
C ARG A 244 9.46 -14.54 -0.87
N GLU A 245 9.28 -15.78 -1.29
CA GLU A 245 8.16 -16.13 -2.16
C GLU A 245 6.83 -15.97 -1.40
N ARG A 246 5.87 -15.27 -2.01
CA ARG A 246 4.52 -15.09 -1.48
C ARG A 246 3.50 -15.50 -2.53
N SER A 247 2.75 -16.55 -2.23
CA SER A 247 1.65 -17.01 -3.07
C SER A 247 0.51 -15.98 -3.13
N ARG A 248 -0.42 -16.15 -4.08
CA ARG A 248 -1.66 -15.35 -4.09
C ARG A 248 -2.48 -15.52 -2.81
N HIS A 249 -2.40 -16.69 -2.17
CA HIS A 249 -3.06 -16.95 -0.90
C HIS A 249 -2.42 -16.12 0.22
N ASP A 250 -1.09 -16.13 0.33
CA ASP A 250 -0.37 -15.35 1.35
C ASP A 250 -0.68 -13.86 1.25
N ARG A 251 -0.80 -13.34 0.02
CA ARG A 251 -1.17 -11.94 -0.22
C ARG A 251 -2.60 -11.62 0.22
N ARG A 252 -3.55 -12.53 -0.01
CA ARG A 252 -4.94 -12.40 0.50
C ARG A 252 -4.98 -12.45 2.02
N VAL A 253 -4.26 -13.39 2.64
CA VAL A 253 -4.15 -13.50 4.10
C VAL A 253 -3.53 -12.24 4.70
N PHE A 254 -2.48 -11.70 4.08
CA PHE A 254 -1.88 -10.44 4.48
C PHE A 254 -2.89 -9.29 4.47
N ARG A 255 -3.63 -9.12 3.36
CA ARG A 255 -4.66 -8.07 3.28
C ARG A 255 -5.78 -8.26 4.28
N GLN A 256 -6.25 -9.51 4.47
CA GLN A 256 -7.25 -9.81 5.49
C GLN A 256 -6.78 -9.38 6.87
N ARG A 257 -5.52 -9.65 7.24
CA ARG A 257 -4.96 -9.21 8.53
C ARG A 257 -4.98 -7.68 8.67
N LEU A 258 -4.66 -6.95 7.60
CA LEU A 258 -4.72 -5.48 7.62
C LEU A 258 -6.15 -4.97 7.76
N TYR A 259 -7.13 -5.53 7.03
CA TYR A 259 -8.53 -5.14 7.18
C TYR A 259 -9.07 -5.49 8.57
N THR A 260 -8.76 -6.68 9.10
CA THR A 260 -9.16 -7.08 10.44
C THR A 260 -8.58 -6.15 11.49
N ARG A 261 -7.30 -5.76 11.36
CA ARG A 261 -6.67 -4.78 12.26
C ARG A 261 -7.37 -3.42 12.17
N LEU A 262 -7.59 -2.91 10.95
CA LEU A 262 -8.26 -1.62 10.73
C LEU A 262 -9.66 -1.60 11.34
N PHE A 263 -10.42 -2.69 11.17
CA PHE A 263 -11.83 -2.74 11.56
C PHE A 263 -12.08 -3.47 12.89
N ALA A 264 -11.04 -3.77 13.68
CA ALA A 264 -11.17 -4.41 14.98
C ALA A 264 -11.95 -3.54 15.97
N GLU A 265 -11.68 -2.23 15.98
CA GLU A 265 -12.35 -1.23 16.82
C GLU A 265 -13.19 -0.27 15.97
N ALA A 266 -13.74 -0.77 14.85
CA ALA A 266 -14.47 0.08 13.93
C ALA A 266 -15.75 0.64 14.55
N ARG A 267 -16.06 1.88 14.19
CA ARG A 267 -17.29 2.56 14.58
C ARG A 267 -18.23 2.68 13.38
N THR A 268 -19.52 2.59 13.65
CA THR A 268 -20.55 2.81 12.64
C THR A 268 -20.76 4.31 12.44
N LEU A 269 -20.60 4.76 11.20
CA LEU A 269 -20.88 6.10 10.74
C LEU A 269 -22.10 6.05 9.80
N VAL A 270 -23.06 6.94 10.04
CA VAL A 270 -24.26 7.09 9.21
C VAL A 270 -24.16 8.38 8.44
N LEU A 271 -24.10 8.28 7.12
CA LEU A 271 -24.11 9.41 6.19
C LEU A 271 -25.48 9.49 5.53
N ARG A 272 -26.10 10.67 5.59
CA ARG A 272 -27.38 10.98 4.94
C ARG A 272 -27.12 11.95 3.80
N ASP A 273 -27.82 11.77 2.69
CA ASP A 273 -27.77 12.68 1.54
C ASP A 273 -26.33 12.95 1.04
N VAL A 274 -25.45 11.95 1.12
CA VAL A 274 -24.05 12.04 0.67
C VAL A 274 -23.92 11.66 -0.79
N ASP A 275 -23.12 12.43 -1.53
CA ASP A 275 -22.85 12.15 -2.94
C ASP A 275 -21.93 10.93 -3.09
N ILE A 276 -22.38 9.95 -3.89
CA ILE A 276 -21.59 8.79 -4.28
C ILE A 276 -21.10 8.98 -5.72
N VAL A 277 -19.81 9.29 -5.89
CA VAL A 277 -19.27 9.82 -7.15
C VAL A 277 -19.22 8.83 -8.31
N ASN A 278 -19.22 7.53 -8.01
CA ASN A 278 -19.15 6.47 -9.02
C ASN A 278 -20.41 5.59 -9.06
N LEU A 279 -21.55 6.18 -8.72
CA LEU A 279 -22.87 5.58 -8.85
C LEU A 279 -23.57 6.13 -10.10
N CYS A 280 -24.25 5.26 -10.85
CA CYS A 280 -25.14 5.68 -11.91
C CYS A 280 -26.25 6.57 -11.36
N ASN A 281 -26.70 7.52 -12.17
CA ASN A 281 -27.90 8.28 -11.86
C ASN A 281 -29.06 7.33 -11.58
N TYR A 282 -29.87 7.66 -10.59
CA TYR A 282 -31.02 6.86 -10.24
C TYR A 282 -32.24 7.71 -9.92
N SER A 283 -33.40 7.09 -10.06
CA SER A 283 -34.68 7.61 -9.58
C SER A 283 -35.35 6.58 -8.69
N VAL A 284 -36.25 7.06 -7.83
CA VAL A 284 -37.00 6.23 -6.90
C VAL A 284 -38.45 6.19 -7.36
N GLU A 285 -38.98 4.99 -7.57
CA GLU A 285 -40.37 4.74 -7.97
C GLU A 285 -41.02 3.78 -6.97
N GLY A 286 -41.72 4.34 -5.99
CA GLY A 286 -42.23 3.57 -4.84
C GLY A 286 -41.07 2.95 -4.05
N ASP A 287 -41.06 1.62 -3.94
CA ASP A 287 -40.00 0.85 -3.27
C ASP A 287 -38.85 0.42 -4.21
N ASN A 288 -38.91 0.81 -5.49
CA ASN A 288 -37.92 0.42 -6.50
C ASN A 288 -36.95 1.56 -6.76
N VAL A 289 -35.71 1.19 -7.11
CA VAL A 289 -34.69 2.15 -7.53
C VAL A 289 -34.27 1.81 -8.94
N ILE A 290 -34.38 2.80 -9.82
CA ILE A 290 -34.11 2.66 -11.25
C ILE A 290 -32.81 3.39 -11.55
N TYR A 291 -31.75 2.65 -11.84
CA TYR A 291 -30.47 3.21 -12.26
C TYR A 291 -30.39 3.27 -13.78
N ASP A 292 -29.96 4.43 -14.29
CA ASP A 292 -29.59 4.62 -15.70
C ASP A 292 -28.05 4.61 -15.82
N CYS A 293 -27.54 3.47 -16.29
CA CYS A 293 -26.11 3.28 -16.53
C CYS A 293 -25.82 3.32 -18.03
N ALA A 294 -25.76 4.52 -18.60
CA ALA A 294 -25.45 4.75 -20.02
C ALA A 294 -26.35 3.91 -20.95
N GLY A 295 -27.68 4.03 -20.78
CA GLY A 295 -28.67 3.34 -21.61
C GLY A 295 -28.97 1.90 -21.20
N LYS A 296 -28.39 1.42 -20.09
CA LYS A 296 -28.78 0.16 -19.46
C LYS A 296 -29.68 0.44 -18.26
N LEU A 297 -30.93 -0.01 -18.37
CA LEU A 297 -31.90 0.02 -17.28
C LEU A 297 -31.58 -1.07 -16.25
N ILE A 298 -31.28 -0.66 -15.02
CA ILE A 298 -31.08 -1.58 -13.89
C ILE A 298 -32.13 -1.25 -12.83
N VAL A 299 -32.89 -2.25 -12.41
CA VAL A 299 -33.95 -2.09 -11.41
C VAL A 299 -33.55 -2.83 -10.14
N GLU A 300 -33.35 -2.08 -9.06
CA GLU A 300 -33.21 -2.61 -7.72
C GLU A 300 -34.58 -2.77 -7.08
N SER A 301 -34.95 -4.03 -6.82
CA SER A 301 -36.27 -4.39 -6.33
C SER A 301 -36.26 -5.74 -5.62
N ARG A 302 -37.17 -5.94 -4.67
CA ARG A 302 -37.31 -7.23 -3.96
C ARG A 302 -37.84 -8.34 -4.88
N ARG A 303 -38.73 -7.99 -5.81
CA ARG A 303 -39.32 -8.90 -6.80
C ARG A 303 -38.70 -8.66 -8.17
N LYS A 304 -38.56 -9.70 -8.97
CA LYS A 304 -38.00 -9.59 -10.33
C LYS A 304 -38.85 -8.61 -11.17
N PRO A 305 -38.25 -7.58 -11.78
CA PRO A 305 -38.96 -6.61 -12.61
C PRO A 305 -39.38 -7.24 -13.95
N GLN A 306 -40.32 -6.60 -14.64
CA GLN A 306 -40.74 -7.00 -15.99
C GLN A 306 -39.68 -6.64 -17.05
N GLN A 307 -38.97 -5.52 -16.87
CA GLN A 307 -37.95 -5.02 -17.78
C GLN A 307 -36.67 -4.65 -17.01
N GLY A 308 -35.54 -4.63 -17.72
CA GLY A 308 -34.25 -4.21 -17.19
C GLY A 308 -33.50 -5.32 -16.45
N PHE A 309 -32.28 -5.00 -16.04
CA PHE A 309 -31.47 -5.92 -15.25
C PHE A 309 -31.89 -5.88 -13.79
N TRP A 310 -32.15 -7.05 -13.21
CA TRP A 310 -32.58 -7.16 -11.83
C TRP A 310 -31.40 -7.10 -10.85
N LEU A 311 -31.45 -6.13 -9.93
CA LEU A 311 -30.57 -6.02 -8.77
C LEU A 311 -31.39 -6.24 -7.50
N ARG A 312 -30.81 -6.90 -6.50
CA ARG A 312 -31.48 -7.07 -5.20
C ARG A 312 -31.04 -5.97 -4.25
N PRO A 313 -31.93 -5.50 -3.37
CA PRO A 313 -31.56 -4.59 -2.29
C PRO A 313 -30.39 -5.11 -1.46
N GLY A 314 -29.53 -4.19 -1.02
CA GLY A 314 -28.33 -4.51 -0.24
C GLY A 314 -27.11 -4.97 -1.05
N TRP A 315 -27.12 -4.76 -2.38
CA TRP A 315 -26.01 -5.13 -3.26
C TRP A 315 -24.67 -4.47 -2.91
N ALA A 316 -24.68 -3.33 -2.21
CA ALA A 316 -23.47 -2.61 -1.81
C ALA A 316 -22.82 -3.17 -0.53
N ARG A 317 -23.52 -4.03 0.23
CA ARG A 317 -23.02 -4.57 1.51
C ARG A 317 -21.69 -5.30 1.33
N GLY A 318 -20.70 -4.93 2.12
CA GLY A 318 -19.37 -5.52 2.12
C GLY A 318 -18.38 -4.88 1.15
N LEU A 319 -18.80 -3.88 0.35
CA LEU A 319 -17.86 -3.11 -0.46
C LEU A 319 -16.94 -2.29 0.45
N LEU A 320 -15.67 -2.16 0.06
CA LEU A 320 -14.84 -1.07 0.53
C LEU A 320 -15.36 0.25 -0.03
N ALA A 321 -15.18 1.35 0.69
CA ALA A 321 -15.49 2.70 0.24
C ALA A 321 -14.40 3.67 0.69
N GLY A 322 -14.18 4.73 -0.09
CA GLY A 322 -13.35 5.87 0.27
C GLY A 322 -14.25 7.03 0.66
N LEU A 323 -14.18 7.46 1.91
CA LEU A 323 -14.85 8.67 2.38
C LEU A 323 -13.91 9.86 2.11
N HIS A 324 -14.34 10.79 1.27
CA HIS A 324 -13.53 11.94 0.89
C HIS A 324 -13.63 13.04 1.95
N THR A 325 -12.48 13.44 2.49
CA THR A 325 -12.36 14.52 3.48
C THR A 325 -11.40 15.60 2.99
N ARG A 326 -11.24 16.68 3.76
CA ARG A 326 -10.28 17.75 3.43
C ARG A 326 -8.82 17.28 3.48
N ASP A 327 -8.51 16.34 4.36
CA ASP A 327 -7.13 15.93 4.68
C ASP A 327 -6.69 14.65 3.95
N GLY A 328 -7.59 14.06 3.18
CA GLY A 328 -7.37 12.80 2.47
C GLY A 328 -8.62 11.93 2.49
N ASP A 329 -8.47 10.70 2.01
CA ASP A 329 -9.56 9.73 1.99
C ASP A 329 -9.46 8.78 3.19
N VAL A 330 -10.61 8.31 3.65
CA VAL A 330 -10.69 7.29 4.71
C VAL A 330 -11.28 6.02 4.16
N LEU A 331 -10.58 4.91 4.36
CA LEU A 331 -11.10 3.59 4.04
C LEU A 331 -12.25 3.23 4.99
N ALA A 332 -13.37 2.84 4.39
CA ALA A 332 -14.58 2.44 5.07
C ALA A 332 -15.09 1.09 4.53
N PHE A 333 -15.87 0.38 5.35
CA PHE A 333 -16.55 -0.84 4.98
C PHE A 333 -18.07 -0.61 4.96
N VAL A 334 -18.72 -0.86 3.83
CA VAL A 334 -20.16 -0.62 3.65
C VAL A 334 -20.99 -1.68 4.35
N GLU A 335 -21.79 -1.27 5.35
CA GLU A 335 -22.76 -2.13 6.01
C GLU A 335 -24.08 -2.17 5.25
N SER A 336 -24.56 -1.00 4.83
CA SER A 336 -25.78 -0.88 4.02
C SER A 336 -25.80 0.42 3.22
N PHE A 337 -26.50 0.40 2.10
CA PHE A 337 -26.80 1.56 1.27
C PHE A 337 -28.29 1.50 0.93
N ASN A 338 -29.01 2.59 1.22
CA ASN A 338 -30.41 2.76 0.86
C ASN A 338 -30.56 4.04 0.02
N PRO A 339 -30.84 3.90 -1.29
CA PRO A 339 -31.12 5.04 -2.15
C PRO A 339 -32.57 5.58 -2.07
N VAL A 340 -33.52 4.81 -1.53
CA VAL A 340 -34.93 5.25 -1.34
C VAL A 340 -35.02 6.27 -0.20
N GLU A 341 -34.36 5.97 0.91
CA GLU A 341 -34.09 6.91 2.00
C GLU A 341 -32.57 7.14 2.01
N PRO A 342 -32.04 8.16 1.28
CA PRO A 342 -30.62 8.33 0.99
C PRO A 342 -29.73 8.23 2.24
N ARG A 343 -29.23 7.02 2.47
CA ARG A 343 -28.50 6.67 3.68
C ARG A 343 -27.46 5.63 3.37
N LEU A 344 -26.22 5.96 3.69
CA LEU A 344 -25.08 5.06 3.65
C LEU A 344 -24.59 4.80 5.07
N VAL A 345 -24.53 3.53 5.45
CA VAL A 345 -24.00 3.09 6.75
C VAL A 345 -22.68 2.38 6.51
N VAL A 346 -21.64 2.86 7.16
CA VAL A 346 -20.27 2.34 7.01
C VAL A 346 -19.60 2.10 8.35
N LYS A 347 -18.66 1.17 8.39
CA LYS A 347 -17.67 1.03 9.45
C LYS A 347 -16.39 1.77 9.08
N VAL A 348 -15.87 2.56 10.02
CA VAL A 348 -14.60 3.28 9.89
C VAL A 348 -13.66 2.94 11.04
N GLY A 349 -12.36 2.82 10.76
CA GLY A 349 -11.33 2.49 11.76
C GLY A 349 -10.87 3.67 12.61
N ARG A 350 -11.50 4.84 12.50
CA ARG A 350 -11.18 6.06 13.26
C ARG A 350 -12.42 6.93 13.42
N ASP A 351 -12.38 7.83 14.40
CA ASP A 351 -13.46 8.80 14.62
C ASP A 351 -13.50 9.86 13.51
N ILE A 352 -14.68 10.04 12.93
CA ILE A 352 -14.96 10.98 11.84
C ILE A 352 -16.36 11.54 12.04
N GLU A 353 -16.46 12.85 12.07
CA GLU A 353 -17.75 13.54 12.07
C GLU A 353 -18.41 13.42 10.68
N PRO A 354 -19.72 13.12 10.59
CA PRO A 354 -20.42 12.97 9.31
C PRO A 354 -20.24 14.16 8.37
N ASN A 355 -20.21 15.39 8.90
CA ASN A 355 -20.06 16.62 8.13
C ASN A 355 -18.64 16.85 7.56
N ALA A 356 -17.63 16.08 8.02
CA ALA A 356 -16.30 16.12 7.46
C ALA A 356 -16.20 15.34 6.13
N VAL A 357 -17.20 14.51 5.82
CA VAL A 357 -17.30 13.74 4.58
C VAL A 357 -18.06 14.56 3.55
N HIS A 358 -17.39 14.96 2.46
CA HIS A 358 -18.02 15.72 1.37
C HIS A 358 -18.43 14.86 0.17
N GLY A 359 -17.99 13.60 0.13
CA GLY A 359 -18.40 12.64 -0.89
C GLY A 359 -17.85 11.25 -0.62
N VAL A 360 -18.32 10.27 -1.39
CA VAL A 360 -17.93 8.86 -1.25
C VAL A 360 -17.64 8.24 -2.61
N THR A 361 -16.56 7.46 -2.70
CA THR A 361 -16.35 6.50 -3.80
C THR A 361 -16.57 5.08 -3.28
N LEU A 362 -17.43 4.30 -3.94
CA LEU A 362 -17.53 2.88 -3.67
C LEU A 362 -16.38 2.14 -4.36
N GLY A 363 -15.62 1.35 -3.61
CA GLY A 363 -14.56 0.51 -4.15
C GLY A 363 -15.08 -0.74 -4.86
N TRP A 364 -14.19 -1.41 -5.56
CA TRP A 364 -14.45 -2.62 -6.36
C TRP A 364 -13.95 -3.89 -5.69
N VAL A 365 -13.65 -3.83 -4.39
CA VAL A 365 -13.33 -5.00 -3.57
C VAL A 365 -14.46 -5.22 -2.59
N ARG A 366 -15.02 -6.44 -2.60
CA ARG A 366 -16.01 -6.89 -1.62
C ARG A 366 -15.35 -7.79 -0.59
N LEU A 367 -15.56 -7.44 0.66
CA LEU A 367 -15.21 -8.25 1.82
C LEU A 367 -16.45 -8.97 2.34
N GLY A 368 -16.24 -10.19 2.81
CA GLY A 368 -17.23 -11.01 3.50
C GLY A 368 -17.01 -11.04 5.01
N ASP A 369 -17.44 -12.14 5.61
CA ASP A 369 -17.22 -12.40 7.03
C ASP A 369 -15.72 -12.41 7.37
N ASN A 370 -15.38 -11.90 8.56
CA ASN A 370 -14.00 -11.73 9.01
C ASN A 370 -13.09 -10.99 8.00
N TYR A 371 -13.70 -10.09 7.22
CA TYR A 371 -13.04 -9.23 6.24
C TYR A 371 -12.27 -9.99 5.15
N VAL A 372 -12.69 -11.23 4.84
CA VAL A 372 -12.12 -12.03 3.75
C VAL A 372 -12.57 -11.47 2.40
N GLU A 373 -11.64 -11.26 1.46
CA GLU A 373 -11.98 -10.85 0.10
C GLU A 373 -12.80 -11.91 -0.65
N GLN A 374 -14.03 -11.55 -1.04
CA GLN A 374 -14.96 -12.41 -1.77
C GLN A 374 -15.05 -12.10 -3.27
N GLU A 375 -14.87 -10.83 -3.65
CA GLU A 375 -15.09 -10.40 -5.03
C GLU A 375 -14.20 -9.22 -5.39
N HIS A 376 -13.63 -9.26 -6.60
CA HIS A 376 -12.93 -8.15 -7.25
C HIS A 376 -13.72 -7.77 -8.50
N LEU A 377 -14.46 -6.67 -8.40
CA LEU A 377 -15.35 -6.17 -9.44
C LEU A 377 -14.54 -5.43 -10.52
N PRO A 378 -15.03 -5.38 -11.77
CA PRO A 378 -14.46 -4.48 -12.78
C PRO A 378 -14.56 -3.03 -12.31
N VAL A 379 -13.51 -2.25 -12.56
CA VAL A 379 -13.52 -0.79 -12.33
C VAL A 379 -14.47 -0.15 -13.34
N ASP A 380 -15.61 0.32 -12.86
CA ASP A 380 -16.71 0.93 -13.63
C ASP A 380 -17.69 1.61 -12.65
N VAL A 381 -18.71 2.29 -13.19
CA VAL A 381 -19.83 2.81 -12.39
C VAL A 381 -20.69 1.68 -11.81
N TYR A 382 -21.17 1.90 -10.60
CA TYR A 382 -22.16 1.03 -9.98
C TYR A 382 -23.58 1.40 -10.43
N PRO A 383 -24.52 0.45 -10.63
CA PRO A 383 -24.45 -1.00 -10.42
C PRO A 383 -23.94 -1.86 -11.60
N LEU A 384 -23.51 -1.23 -12.70
CA LEU A 384 -23.06 -1.94 -13.89
C LEU A 384 -21.90 -2.91 -13.60
N ALA A 385 -20.95 -2.50 -12.76
CA ALA A 385 -19.85 -3.34 -12.29
C ALA A 385 -20.34 -4.67 -11.67
N VAL A 386 -21.41 -4.63 -10.87
CA VAL A 386 -21.98 -5.81 -10.19
C VAL A 386 -22.56 -6.80 -11.20
N LEU A 387 -23.28 -6.31 -12.21
CA LEU A 387 -23.90 -7.17 -13.23
C LEU A 387 -22.85 -7.88 -14.10
N ARG A 388 -21.81 -7.15 -14.53
CA ARG A 388 -20.72 -7.73 -15.33
C ARG A 388 -20.04 -8.89 -14.60
N SER A 389 -19.77 -8.74 -13.30
CA SER A 389 -19.16 -9.82 -12.50
C SER A 389 -20.04 -11.08 -12.45
N LYS A 390 -21.35 -10.94 -12.26
CA LYS A 390 -22.30 -12.07 -12.23
C LYS A 390 -22.36 -12.81 -13.56
N GLN A 391 -22.20 -12.11 -14.70
CA GLN A 391 -22.18 -12.74 -16.02
C GLN A 391 -20.91 -13.57 -16.24
N VAL A 392 -19.75 -13.09 -15.76
CA VAL A 392 -18.48 -13.82 -15.85
C VAL A 392 -18.56 -15.14 -15.08
N ARG A 393 -19.23 -15.17 -13.91
CA ARG A 393 -19.39 -16.41 -13.10
C ARG A 393 -20.34 -17.46 -13.71
N ARG A 394 -21.12 -17.11 -14.74
CA ARG A 394 -22.09 -18.01 -15.39
C ARG A 394 -21.54 -18.68 -16.65
N ARG A 395 -20.35 -18.28 -17.10
CA ARG A 395 -19.58 -18.96 -18.14
C ARG A 395 -18.56 -19.85 -17.46
#